data_AF-A0A7S2VST0-F1
#
_entry.id   AF-A0A7S2VST0-F1
#
_cell.length_a   1.000
_cell.length_b   1.000
_cell.length_c   1.000
_cell.angle_alpha   90.00
_cell.angle_beta   90.00
_cell.angle_gamma   90.00
#
_symmetry.space_group_name_H-M   'P 1'
#
loop_
_entity.id
_entity.type
_entity.pdbx_description
1 polymer ?
#
loop_
_entity_poly.entity_id
_entity_poly.type
_entity_poly.pdbx_seq_one_letter_code
_entity_poly.pdbx_strand_id
1 'polypeptide(L)'
;DKDKAKVLQADVAAAQRGRLAAAEAAAPRPLVQRKIFHLFRFAGSGVSFRYEPPARLNADQCGFGAGDVPHPAAYVTEKWDGTTMQATSTHIFKRLDLWGGKRRATQDPSQRYDLRLIAWRGDDTGGHWQGLDFVEADGKFKEALTPYLPRLARLDAGLCAYFEVVHTDINATYKGVPGLADLRVFDFSRMDGAAGEGHFLPFEETISLAGRFGLPVVGWHRVDRADAADLWARLRGAAGQTYA
;
A
#
# COMPACT_ATOMS: atom_id res chain seq x y z
N ASP A 1 17.67 18.09 -35.74
CA ASP A 1 16.29 17.92 -35.25
C ASP A 1 16.10 17.17 -33.92
N LYS A 2 17.12 16.47 -33.38
CA LYS A 2 17.01 15.82 -32.06
C LYS A 2 16.82 16.81 -30.89
N ASP A 3 17.39 18.01 -31.01
CA ASP A 3 17.30 19.03 -29.95
C ASP A 3 15.91 19.64 -29.85
N LYS A 4 15.23 19.84 -30.98
CA LYS A 4 13.82 20.29 -30.99
C LYS A 4 12.89 19.26 -30.36
N ALA A 5 13.11 17.97 -30.61
CA ALA A 5 12.34 16.90 -30.00
C ALA A 5 12.53 16.83 -28.47
N LYS A 6 13.77 17.04 -27.99
CA LYS A 6 14.06 17.11 -26.54
C LYS A 6 13.40 18.30 -25.87
N VAL A 7 13.43 19.48 -26.49
CA VAL A 7 12.75 20.68 -25.97
C VAL A 7 11.25 20.45 -25.88
N LEU A 8 10.62 19.94 -26.96
CA LEU A 8 9.19 19.63 -26.96
C LEU A 8 8.81 18.62 -25.87
N GLN A 9 9.63 17.57 -25.67
CA GLN A 9 9.38 16.59 -24.63
C GLN A 9 9.50 17.19 -23.22
N ALA A 10 10.48 18.09 -23.00
CA ALA A 10 10.64 18.78 -21.73
C ALA A 10 9.46 19.72 -21.43
N ASP A 11 8.96 20.43 -22.45
CA ASP A 11 7.80 21.33 -22.32
C ASP A 11 6.53 20.54 -21.98
N VAL A 12 6.30 19.40 -22.66
CA VAL A 12 5.19 18.49 -22.35
C VAL A 12 5.27 17.97 -20.91
N ALA A 13 6.46 17.51 -20.48
CA ALA A 13 6.67 17.03 -19.12
C ALA A 13 6.44 18.15 -18.08
N ALA A 14 6.89 19.37 -18.34
CA ALA A 14 6.68 20.51 -17.45
C ALA A 14 5.19 20.86 -17.31
N ALA A 15 4.43 20.88 -18.41
CA ALA A 15 2.99 21.11 -18.40
C ALA A 15 2.26 20.01 -17.62
N GLN A 16 2.63 18.75 -17.84
CA GLN A 16 2.09 17.59 -17.12
C GLN A 16 2.37 17.66 -15.61
N ARG A 17 3.60 18.01 -15.20
CA ARG A 17 3.93 18.25 -13.78
C ARG A 17 3.08 19.35 -13.16
N GLY A 18 2.86 20.45 -13.89
CA GLY A 18 1.99 21.54 -13.45
C GLY A 18 0.56 21.09 -13.19
N ARG A 19 -0.02 20.29 -14.12
CA ARG A 19 -1.36 19.70 -13.95
C ARG A 19 -1.43 18.78 -12.74
N LEU A 20 -0.45 17.87 -12.58
CA LEU A 20 -0.41 16.96 -11.44
C LEU A 20 -0.31 17.71 -10.10
N ALA A 21 0.53 18.74 -10.03
CA ALA A 21 0.69 19.56 -8.83
C ALA A 21 -0.59 20.33 -8.48
N ALA A 22 -1.29 20.87 -9.48
CA ALA A 22 -2.57 21.56 -9.26
C ALA A 22 -3.65 20.58 -8.76
N ALA A 23 -3.75 19.39 -9.38
CA ALA A 23 -4.67 18.35 -8.94
C ALA A 23 -4.35 17.88 -7.51
N GLU A 24 -3.07 17.69 -7.20
CA GLU A 24 -2.63 17.29 -5.85
C GLU A 24 -2.95 18.34 -4.79
N ALA A 25 -2.78 19.63 -5.10
CA ALA A 25 -3.12 20.71 -4.18
C ALA A 25 -4.62 20.78 -3.87
N ALA A 26 -5.47 20.37 -4.82
CA ALA A 26 -6.92 20.33 -4.65
C ALA A 26 -7.44 19.00 -4.08
N ALA A 27 -6.60 17.97 -4.00
CA ALA A 27 -7.02 16.62 -3.65
C ALA A 27 -7.40 16.52 -2.17
N PRO A 28 -8.59 15.99 -1.82
CA PRO A 28 -8.89 15.58 -0.44
C PRO A 28 -7.88 14.52 -0.01
N ARG A 29 -7.18 14.76 1.10
CA ARG A 29 -6.14 13.83 1.58
C ARG A 29 -6.77 12.76 2.48
N PRO A 30 -6.82 11.49 2.03
CA PRO A 30 -7.23 10.40 2.90
C PRO A 30 -6.21 10.18 4.02
N LEU A 31 -6.62 9.43 5.04
CA LEU A 31 -5.73 8.98 6.12
C LEU A 31 -4.49 8.29 5.53
N VAL A 32 -3.29 8.62 6.03
CA VAL A 32 -2.05 8.03 5.50
C VAL A 32 -1.80 6.67 6.14
N GLN A 33 -1.54 5.65 5.31
CA GLN A 33 -1.23 4.32 5.84
C GLN A 33 0.07 4.29 6.64
N ARG A 34 -0.04 3.82 7.89
CA ARG A 34 1.11 3.66 8.79
C ARG A 34 1.88 2.38 8.47
N LYS A 35 3.06 2.23 9.08
CA LYS A 35 3.88 1.03 8.90
C LYS A 35 3.15 -0.19 9.48
N ILE A 36 3.04 -1.26 8.70
CA ILE A 36 2.71 -2.59 9.22
C ILE A 36 3.99 -3.18 9.82
N PHE A 37 3.94 -3.53 11.10
CA PHE A 37 5.08 -4.11 11.81
C PHE A 37 5.19 -5.62 11.57
N HIS A 38 6.41 -6.15 11.71
CA HIS A 38 6.61 -7.60 11.71
C HIS A 38 5.92 -8.22 12.93
N LEU A 39 5.20 -9.32 12.69
CA LEU A 39 4.49 -10.07 13.73
C LEU A 39 5.43 -10.64 14.79
N PHE A 40 6.60 -11.13 14.37
CA PHE A 40 7.62 -11.71 15.26
C PHE A 40 8.74 -10.71 15.55
N ARG A 41 9.34 -10.83 16.74
CA ARG A 41 10.56 -10.11 17.11
C ARG A 41 11.68 -10.46 16.14
N PHE A 42 12.44 -9.45 15.75
CA PHE A 42 13.51 -9.55 14.77
C PHE A 42 14.71 -8.72 15.19
N ALA A 43 15.86 -9.11 14.66
CA ALA A 43 17.12 -8.38 14.81
C ALA A 43 17.75 -8.12 13.43
N GLY A 44 18.54 -7.05 13.36
CA GLY A 44 19.23 -6.65 12.13
C GLY A 44 18.33 -5.95 11.11
N SER A 45 18.91 -5.67 9.95
CA SER A 45 18.27 -5.01 8.81
C SER A 45 18.90 -5.46 7.48
N GLY A 46 18.15 -5.36 6.39
CA GLY A 46 18.60 -5.78 5.07
C GLY A 46 19.10 -7.23 5.06
N VAL A 47 20.34 -7.43 4.63
CA VAL A 47 20.99 -8.76 4.58
C VAL A 47 21.20 -9.42 5.95
N SER A 48 21.18 -8.65 7.04
CA SER A 48 21.37 -9.16 8.40
C SER A 48 20.05 -9.45 9.13
N PHE A 49 18.92 -9.17 8.48
CA PHE A 49 17.59 -9.36 9.06
C PHE A 49 17.34 -10.83 9.38
N ARG A 50 16.90 -11.10 10.61
CA ARG A 50 16.46 -12.42 11.05
C ARG A 50 15.42 -12.31 12.15
N TYR A 51 14.48 -13.24 12.18
CA TYR A 51 13.61 -13.42 13.33
C TYR A 51 14.40 -14.03 14.49
N GLU A 52 14.13 -13.57 15.71
CA GLU A 52 14.85 -14.05 16.90
C GLU A 52 14.41 -15.47 17.28
N PRO A 53 15.35 -16.38 17.62
CA PRO A 53 15.02 -17.66 18.21
C PRO A 53 14.93 -17.58 19.76
N PRO A 54 13.96 -18.23 20.42
CA PRO A 54 12.75 -18.82 19.83
C PRO A 54 11.82 -17.72 19.29
N ALA A 55 10.95 -18.08 18.35
CA ALA A 55 10.00 -17.14 17.76
C ALA A 55 9.08 -16.55 18.85
N ARG A 56 9.04 -15.22 18.93
CA ARG A 56 8.24 -14.46 19.92
C ARG A 56 7.46 -13.37 19.20
N LEU A 57 6.22 -13.13 19.62
CA LEU A 57 5.42 -12.03 19.08
C LEU A 57 6.03 -10.66 19.43
N ASN A 58 5.89 -9.71 18.52
CA ASN A 58 6.41 -8.35 18.64
C ASN A 58 5.38 -7.41 19.33
N ALA A 59 4.84 -7.84 20.46
CA ALA A 59 3.71 -7.17 21.13
C ALA A 59 3.95 -5.66 21.38
N ASP A 60 5.20 -5.28 21.64
CA ASP A 60 5.61 -3.89 21.89
C ASP A 60 5.33 -2.95 20.69
N GLN A 61 5.36 -3.47 19.45
CA GLN A 61 5.19 -2.66 18.23
C GLN A 61 3.85 -2.89 17.53
N CYS A 62 3.35 -4.13 17.52
CA CYS A 62 2.09 -4.44 16.85
C CYS A 62 0.87 -4.35 17.77
N GLY A 63 1.06 -4.25 19.09
CA GLY A 63 -0.03 -4.40 20.08
C GLY A 63 -0.64 -5.81 20.09
N PHE A 64 -0.18 -6.70 19.22
CA PHE A 64 -0.64 -8.07 19.08
C PHE A 64 -0.16 -8.87 20.28
N GLY A 65 -1.11 -9.39 21.04
CA GLY A 65 -0.83 -10.03 22.32
C GLY A 65 -0.84 -9.12 23.54
N ALA A 66 -1.33 -7.88 23.41
CA ALA A 66 -1.76 -7.11 24.57
C ALA A 66 -3.13 -7.64 25.03
N GLY A 67 -3.19 -8.29 26.19
CA GLY A 67 -4.41 -8.88 26.76
C GLY A 67 -4.18 -10.25 27.37
N ASP A 68 -5.24 -10.87 27.90
CA ASP A 68 -5.17 -12.20 28.52
C ASP A 68 -4.69 -13.26 27.51
N VAL A 69 -4.04 -14.30 28.04
CA VAL A 69 -3.56 -15.45 27.25
C VAL A 69 -4.61 -16.56 27.36
N PRO A 70 -5.15 -17.08 26.23
CA PRO A 70 -4.83 -16.77 24.83
C PRO A 70 -5.41 -15.43 24.34
N HIS A 71 -4.65 -14.76 23.49
CA HIS A 71 -5.00 -13.45 22.93
C HIS A 71 -6.26 -13.51 22.03
N PRO A 72 -7.01 -12.40 21.90
CA PRO A 72 -8.22 -12.36 21.08
C PRO A 72 -7.97 -12.74 19.62
N ALA A 73 -9.06 -13.11 18.93
CA ALA A 73 -9.02 -13.51 17.54
C ALA A 73 -8.39 -12.43 16.66
N ALA A 74 -7.59 -12.87 15.68
CA ALA A 74 -6.86 -11.97 14.80
C ALA A 74 -6.76 -12.51 13.38
N TYR A 75 -6.54 -11.60 12.43
CA TYR A 75 -6.18 -11.95 11.05
C TYR A 75 -4.68 -11.90 10.88
N VAL A 76 -4.14 -12.99 10.34
CA VAL A 76 -2.77 -13.06 9.86
C VAL A 76 -2.82 -12.91 8.35
N THR A 77 -2.14 -11.89 7.84
CA THR A 77 -2.12 -11.57 6.41
C THR A 77 -0.74 -11.81 5.81
N GLU A 78 -0.71 -12.22 4.55
CA GLU A 78 0.52 -12.24 3.76
C GLU A 78 1.03 -10.82 3.54
N LYS A 79 2.30 -10.58 3.88
CA LYS A 79 2.96 -9.34 3.51
C LYS A 79 3.44 -9.45 2.06
N TRP A 80 2.94 -8.57 1.22
CA TRP A 80 3.47 -8.38 -0.12
C TRP A 80 4.58 -7.33 -0.10
N ASP A 81 5.66 -7.61 -0.83
CA ASP A 81 6.76 -6.68 -1.00
C ASP A 81 6.51 -5.81 -2.24
N GLY A 82 5.71 -4.76 -2.11
CA GLY A 82 5.29 -3.86 -3.19
C GLY A 82 5.70 -2.40 -2.98
N THR A 83 5.13 -1.52 -3.80
CA THR A 83 5.01 -0.10 -3.47
C THR A 83 3.66 0.14 -2.84
N THR A 84 3.65 0.57 -1.57
CA THR A 84 2.41 0.91 -0.88
C THR A 84 1.75 2.13 -1.53
N MET A 85 0.50 1.94 -1.93
CA MET A 85 -0.36 2.97 -2.51
C MET A 85 -1.73 2.96 -1.83
N GLN A 86 -2.48 4.02 -2.08
CA GLN A 86 -3.84 4.14 -1.60
C GLN A 86 -4.71 4.91 -2.58
N ALA A 87 -5.98 4.54 -2.68
CA ALA A 87 -6.89 5.14 -3.64
C ALA A 87 -8.28 5.39 -3.06
N THR A 88 -8.85 6.53 -3.44
CA THR A 88 -10.28 6.80 -3.37
C THR A 88 -10.91 6.57 -4.75
N SER A 89 -12.20 6.87 -4.92
CA SER A 89 -12.85 6.80 -6.22
C SER A 89 -12.38 7.83 -7.24
N THR A 90 -11.63 8.84 -6.79
CA THR A 90 -11.19 9.99 -7.59
C THR A 90 -9.69 10.20 -7.61
N HIS A 91 -8.92 9.64 -6.66
CA HIS A 91 -7.48 9.89 -6.54
C HIS A 91 -6.72 8.62 -6.21
N ILE A 92 -5.51 8.49 -6.74
CA ILE A 92 -4.55 7.42 -6.42
C ILE A 92 -3.25 8.06 -5.97
N PHE A 93 -2.80 7.69 -4.79
CA PHE A 93 -1.61 8.21 -4.14
C PHE A 93 -0.57 7.12 -3.93
N LYS A 94 0.69 7.48 -4.11
CA LYS A 94 1.85 6.71 -3.64
C LYS A 94 2.26 7.20 -2.27
N ARG A 95 2.50 6.28 -1.34
CA ARG A 95 3.09 6.62 -0.04
C ARG A 95 4.58 6.88 -0.17
N LEU A 96 5.06 7.95 0.44
CA LEU A 96 6.48 8.31 0.57
C LEU A 96 6.93 8.13 2.02
N ASP A 97 8.08 7.51 2.25
CA ASP A 97 8.76 7.52 3.56
C ASP A 97 9.74 8.70 3.60
N LEU A 98 9.35 9.77 4.30
CA LEU A 98 10.13 11.01 4.36
C LEU A 98 11.43 10.86 5.16
N TRP A 99 11.57 9.80 5.95
CA TRP A 99 12.69 9.68 6.88
C TRP A 99 13.86 8.88 6.33
N GLY A 100 13.66 8.08 5.28
CA GLY A 100 14.75 7.38 4.57
C GLY A 100 15.73 6.60 5.48
N GLY A 101 15.29 6.18 6.68
CA GLY A 101 16.10 5.51 7.69
C GLY A 101 16.85 6.41 8.69
N LYS A 102 16.88 7.75 8.53
CA LYS A 102 17.52 8.70 9.46
C LYS A 102 16.48 9.50 10.24
N ARG A 103 15.80 8.83 11.18
CA ARG A 103 14.91 9.50 12.13
C ARG A 103 15.73 10.34 13.11
N ARG A 104 15.41 11.62 13.27
CA ARG A 104 15.85 12.41 14.43
C ARG A 104 14.91 12.10 15.61
N ALA A 105 15.45 11.93 16.82
CA ALA A 105 14.67 11.53 18.00
C ALA A 105 13.47 12.44 18.30
N THR A 106 13.54 13.72 17.88
CA THR A 106 12.52 14.74 18.09
C THR A 106 11.40 14.77 17.05
N GLN A 107 11.47 13.95 16.00
CA GLN A 107 10.43 13.94 14.96
C GLN A 107 9.23 13.08 15.40
N ASP A 108 8.04 13.66 15.22
CA ASP A 108 6.75 12.99 15.45
C ASP A 108 6.55 11.85 14.43
N PRO A 109 6.42 10.58 14.88
CA PRO A 109 6.11 9.44 14.02
C PRO A 109 4.92 9.62 13.08
N SER A 110 3.94 10.47 13.45
CA SER A 110 2.79 10.78 12.59
C SER A 110 3.19 11.44 11.26
N GLN A 111 4.34 12.12 11.24
CA GLN A 111 4.86 12.86 10.08
C GLN A 111 5.85 12.05 9.23
N ARG A 112 5.98 10.74 9.49
CA ARG A 112 6.93 9.90 8.74
C ARG A 112 6.54 9.73 7.29
N TYR A 113 5.24 9.61 7.03
CA TYR A 113 4.73 9.26 5.71
C TYR A 113 3.96 10.42 5.10
N ASP A 114 4.15 10.60 3.81
CA ASP A 114 3.40 11.56 2.99
C ASP A 114 2.79 10.84 1.78
N LEU A 115 1.86 11.51 1.11
CA LEU A 115 1.19 11.02 -0.08
C LEU A 115 1.56 11.87 -1.29
N ARG A 116 2.06 11.23 -2.34
CA ARG A 116 2.21 11.87 -3.64
C ARG A 116 1.09 11.42 -4.56
N LEU A 117 0.34 12.36 -5.12
CA LEU A 117 -0.64 12.04 -6.15
C LEU A 117 0.06 11.44 -7.37
N ILE A 118 -0.48 10.32 -7.88
CA ILE A 118 0.01 9.64 -9.09
C ILE A 118 -1.04 9.69 -10.19
N ALA A 119 -2.32 9.61 -9.82
CA ALA A 119 -3.42 9.70 -10.77
C ALA A 119 -4.67 10.30 -10.14
N TRP A 120 -5.48 10.97 -10.94
CA TRP A 120 -6.78 11.49 -10.52
C TRP A 120 -7.83 11.38 -11.62
N ARG A 121 -9.09 11.47 -11.22
CA ARG A 121 -10.24 11.65 -12.09
C ARG A 121 -11.26 12.57 -11.42
N GLY A 122 -11.94 13.35 -12.22
CA GLY A 122 -12.91 14.35 -11.82
C GLY A 122 -13.56 15.02 -13.02
N ASP A 123 -14.36 16.05 -12.78
CA ASP A 123 -15.06 16.78 -13.84
C ASP A 123 -14.07 17.44 -14.82
N ASP A 124 -12.93 17.92 -14.32
CA ASP A 124 -11.82 18.49 -15.10
C ASP A 124 -11.20 17.49 -16.09
N THR A 125 -11.40 16.20 -15.86
CA THR A 125 -10.89 15.10 -16.69
C THR A 125 -11.98 14.40 -17.50
N GLY A 126 -13.24 14.88 -17.44
CA GLY A 126 -14.39 14.17 -18.01
C GLY A 126 -14.63 12.80 -17.36
N GLY A 127 -14.21 12.62 -16.11
CA GLY A 127 -14.31 11.36 -15.38
C GLY A 127 -13.26 10.30 -15.76
N HIS A 128 -12.29 10.62 -16.62
CA HIS A 128 -11.21 9.72 -17.03
C HIS A 128 -10.00 9.83 -16.09
N TRP A 129 -9.33 8.70 -15.84
CA TRP A 129 -8.07 8.73 -15.11
C TRP A 129 -7.00 9.47 -15.91
N GLN A 130 -6.29 10.39 -15.25
CA GLN A 130 -5.14 11.12 -15.77
C GLN A 130 -3.92 10.86 -14.89
N GLY A 131 -2.71 10.98 -15.45
CA GLY A 131 -1.46 10.97 -14.69
C GLY A 131 -0.63 9.70 -14.88
N LEU A 132 -1.26 8.54 -15.03
CA LEU A 132 -0.56 7.27 -15.31
C LEU A 132 0.03 7.20 -16.73
N ASP A 133 -0.43 8.07 -17.61
CA ASP A 133 -0.03 8.19 -19.01
C ASP A 133 0.92 9.36 -19.28
N PHE A 134 1.34 10.08 -18.22
CA PHE A 134 2.29 11.18 -18.35
C PHE A 134 3.68 10.65 -18.73
N VAL A 135 4.48 11.50 -19.37
CA VAL A 135 5.80 11.12 -19.91
C VAL A 135 6.74 10.62 -18.80
N GLU A 136 6.59 11.17 -17.59
CA GLU A 136 7.41 10.82 -16.42
C GLU A 136 6.70 9.82 -15.49
N ALA A 137 5.54 9.30 -15.87
CA ALA A 137 4.83 8.30 -15.09
C ALA A 137 5.60 6.97 -15.09
N ASP A 138 5.58 6.28 -13.96
CA ASP A 138 6.16 4.94 -13.88
C ASP A 138 5.23 3.95 -14.61
N GLY A 139 5.68 3.47 -15.77
CA GLY A 139 4.94 2.53 -16.61
C GLY A 139 4.54 1.25 -15.89
N LYS A 140 5.29 0.83 -14.86
CA LYS A 140 4.98 -0.35 -14.05
C LYS A 140 3.73 -0.16 -13.22
N PHE A 141 3.52 1.06 -12.70
CA PHE A 141 2.28 1.39 -11.99
C PHE A 141 1.10 1.42 -12.94
N LYS A 142 1.28 1.98 -14.15
CA LYS A 142 0.23 1.95 -15.17
C LYS A 142 -0.18 0.51 -15.49
N GLU A 143 0.78 -0.37 -15.76
CA GLU A 143 0.53 -1.77 -16.09
C GLU A 143 -0.22 -2.48 -14.96
N ALA A 144 0.27 -2.37 -13.73
CA ALA A 144 -0.33 -3.02 -12.57
C ALA A 144 -1.72 -2.46 -12.18
N LEU A 145 -1.97 -1.16 -12.37
CA LEU A 145 -3.21 -0.51 -11.94
C LEU A 145 -4.31 -0.52 -13.00
N THR A 146 -3.96 -0.51 -14.29
CA THR A 146 -4.93 -0.40 -15.41
C THR A 146 -6.11 -1.37 -15.29
N PRO A 147 -5.90 -2.67 -14.98
CA PRO A 147 -7.01 -3.64 -14.84
C PRO A 147 -8.01 -3.29 -13.73
N TYR A 148 -7.58 -2.51 -12.73
CA TYR A 148 -8.34 -2.20 -11.52
C TYR A 148 -8.92 -0.79 -11.49
N LEU A 149 -8.52 0.09 -12.41
CA LEU A 149 -9.03 1.47 -12.49
C LEU A 149 -10.56 1.58 -12.52
N PRO A 150 -11.32 0.74 -13.25
CA PRO A 150 -12.78 0.77 -13.20
C PRO A 150 -13.36 0.36 -11.84
N ARG A 151 -12.66 -0.48 -11.09
CA ARG A 151 -13.08 -0.96 -9.76
C ARG A 151 -12.81 0.09 -8.70
N LEU A 152 -11.64 0.71 -8.73
CA LEU A 152 -11.28 1.84 -7.88
C LEU A 152 -12.25 3.02 -8.10
N ALA A 153 -12.59 3.32 -9.35
CA ALA A 153 -13.56 4.35 -9.72
C ALA A 153 -14.97 4.16 -9.12
N ARG A 154 -15.31 2.93 -8.70
CA ARG A 154 -16.60 2.56 -8.11
C ARG A 154 -16.62 2.59 -6.59
N LEU A 155 -15.50 2.88 -5.92
CA LEU A 155 -15.45 3.00 -4.48
C LEU A 155 -16.48 4.04 -4.00
N ASP A 156 -17.18 3.73 -2.91
CA ASP A 156 -18.13 4.67 -2.33
C ASP A 156 -17.41 5.95 -1.85
N ALA A 157 -18.10 7.08 -1.87
CA ALA A 157 -17.56 8.33 -1.37
C ALA A 157 -17.08 8.18 0.09
N GLY A 158 -15.91 8.74 0.40
CA GLY A 158 -15.30 8.65 1.72
C GLY A 158 -14.52 7.36 2.00
N LEU A 159 -14.57 6.34 1.11
CA LEU A 159 -13.70 5.16 1.24
C LEU A 159 -12.32 5.40 0.63
N CYS A 160 -11.31 4.84 1.29
CA CYS A 160 -9.95 4.73 0.78
C CYS A 160 -9.49 3.27 0.88
N ALA A 161 -9.07 2.69 -0.24
CA ALA A 161 -8.45 1.37 -0.30
C ALA A 161 -6.93 1.50 -0.22
N TYR A 162 -6.28 0.65 0.58
CA TYR A 162 -4.82 0.60 0.71
C TYR A 162 -4.31 -0.71 0.13
N PHE A 163 -3.31 -0.62 -0.73
CA PHE A 163 -2.81 -1.78 -1.47
C PHE A 163 -1.33 -1.68 -1.75
N GLU A 164 -0.71 -2.85 -1.91
CA GLU A 164 0.62 -2.98 -2.46
C GLU A 164 0.51 -3.10 -3.97
N VAL A 165 1.16 -2.21 -4.72
CA VAL A 165 1.39 -2.39 -6.16
C VAL A 165 2.62 -3.25 -6.33
N VAL A 166 2.46 -4.37 -7.04
CA VAL A 166 3.51 -5.35 -7.26
C VAL A 166 3.77 -5.48 -8.75
N HIS A 167 5.04 -5.56 -9.09
CA HIS A 167 5.48 -5.72 -10.46
C HIS A 167 6.82 -6.44 -10.46
N THR A 168 7.05 -7.26 -11.48
CA THR A 168 8.31 -7.99 -11.72
C THR A 168 9.52 -7.06 -11.58
N ASP A 169 9.40 -5.85 -12.11
CA ASP A 169 10.45 -4.82 -12.14
C ASP A 169 10.37 -3.76 -11.03
N ILE A 170 9.48 -3.87 -10.04
CA ILE A 170 9.46 -2.95 -8.89
C ILE A 170 10.39 -3.48 -7.79
N ASN A 171 10.15 -4.70 -7.29
CA ASN A 171 10.85 -5.23 -6.11
C ASN A 171 11.63 -6.51 -6.41
N ALA A 172 12.74 -6.69 -5.69
CA ALA A 172 13.64 -7.83 -5.88
C ALA A 172 12.94 -9.18 -5.71
N THR A 173 11.97 -9.24 -4.80
CA THR A 173 11.18 -10.42 -4.47
C THR A 173 10.51 -11.06 -5.70
N TYR A 174 10.08 -10.26 -6.67
CA TYR A 174 9.29 -10.75 -7.81
C TYR A 174 10.03 -10.75 -9.14
N LYS A 175 11.34 -10.44 -9.16
CA LYS A 175 12.12 -10.44 -10.40
C LYS A 175 12.12 -11.79 -11.14
N GLY A 176 11.89 -12.88 -10.41
CA GLY A 176 11.80 -14.23 -10.97
C GLY A 176 10.42 -14.65 -11.45
N VAL A 177 9.39 -13.78 -11.37
CA VAL A 177 8.00 -14.09 -11.76
C VAL A 177 7.65 -13.28 -13.01
N PRO A 178 7.80 -13.85 -14.23
CA PRO A 178 7.66 -13.08 -15.47
C PRO A 178 6.24 -12.52 -15.65
N GLY A 179 6.14 -11.24 -16.00
CA GLY A 179 4.86 -10.61 -16.32
C GLY A 179 3.96 -10.34 -15.12
N LEU A 180 4.47 -10.48 -13.89
CA LEU A 180 3.72 -10.05 -12.71
C LEU A 180 3.53 -8.53 -12.76
N ALA A 181 2.27 -8.10 -12.79
CA ALA A 181 1.83 -6.72 -12.64
C ALA A 181 0.45 -6.73 -11.99
N ASP A 182 0.38 -6.38 -10.71
CA ASP A 182 -0.82 -6.60 -9.90
C ASP A 182 -0.93 -5.61 -8.72
N LEU A 183 -2.06 -5.60 -8.03
CA LEU A 183 -2.22 -4.96 -6.72
C LEU A 183 -2.76 -5.96 -5.69
N ARG A 184 -2.47 -5.73 -4.41
CA ARG A 184 -3.07 -6.49 -3.30
C ARG A 184 -3.55 -5.56 -2.21
N VAL A 185 -4.86 -5.49 -2.03
CA VAL A 185 -5.51 -4.71 -0.97
C VAL A 185 -5.25 -5.35 0.38
N PHE A 186 -4.81 -4.55 1.34
CA PHE A 186 -4.55 -5.01 2.71
C PHE A 186 -5.29 -4.19 3.77
N ASP A 187 -5.92 -3.07 3.41
CA ASP A 187 -6.69 -2.27 4.35
C ASP A 187 -7.73 -1.39 3.65
N PHE A 188 -8.69 -0.90 4.43
CA PHE A 188 -9.60 0.18 4.07
C PHE A 188 -9.73 1.18 5.22
N SER A 189 -10.01 2.43 4.86
CA SER A 189 -10.43 3.45 5.83
C SER A 189 -11.67 4.14 5.33
N ARG A 190 -12.40 4.74 6.27
CA ARG A 190 -13.53 5.62 5.99
C ARG A 190 -13.24 7.00 6.55
N MET A 191 -13.56 8.02 5.78
CA MET A 191 -13.61 9.41 6.23
C MET A 191 -14.94 9.65 6.96
N ASP A 192 -14.87 10.22 8.15
CA ASP A 192 -16.03 10.61 8.93
C ASP A 192 -16.23 12.12 8.80
N GLY A 193 -17.14 12.56 7.92
CA GLY A 193 -17.45 13.98 7.77
C GLY A 193 -16.43 14.79 6.96
N ALA A 194 -16.33 16.10 7.26
CA ALA A 194 -15.56 17.06 6.48
C ALA A 194 -14.10 17.18 6.99
N ALA A 195 -13.16 16.84 6.10
CA ALA A 195 -11.71 17.07 6.15
C ALA A 195 -10.94 16.55 7.39
N GLY A 196 -10.19 15.46 7.19
CA GLY A 196 -9.08 15.03 8.06
C GLY A 196 -9.44 14.01 9.15
N GLU A 197 -10.71 13.82 9.45
CA GLU A 197 -11.18 12.80 10.39
C GLU A 197 -11.58 11.52 9.65
N GLY A 198 -10.98 10.40 10.04
CA GLY A 198 -11.28 9.10 9.47
C GLY A 198 -10.60 7.99 10.27
N HIS A 199 -11.09 6.77 10.09
CA HIS A 199 -10.60 5.60 10.81
C HIS A 199 -10.35 4.43 9.86
N PHE A 200 -9.36 3.60 10.21
CA PHE A 200 -9.18 2.30 9.57
C PHE A 200 -10.31 1.37 9.98
N LEU A 201 -10.81 0.60 9.02
CA LEU A 201 -11.90 -0.34 9.24
C LEU A 201 -11.35 -1.65 9.80
N PRO A 202 -12.17 -2.43 10.54
CA PRO A 202 -11.84 -3.81 10.88
C PRO A 202 -11.51 -4.62 9.62
N PHE A 203 -10.60 -5.60 9.75
CA PHE A 203 -10.13 -6.35 8.59
C PHE A 203 -11.24 -7.18 7.91
N GLU A 204 -12.26 -7.62 8.66
CA GLU A 204 -13.48 -8.21 8.09
C GLU A 204 -14.19 -7.30 7.08
N GLU A 205 -14.24 -6.00 7.36
CA GLU A 205 -14.79 -5.02 6.43
C GLU A 205 -13.88 -4.88 5.22
N THR A 206 -12.55 -4.91 5.40
CA THR A 206 -11.59 -4.92 4.29
C THR A 206 -11.85 -6.11 3.35
N ILE A 207 -12.05 -7.32 3.88
CA ILE A 207 -12.39 -8.51 3.09
C ILE A 207 -13.71 -8.30 2.33
N SER A 208 -14.73 -7.82 3.04
CA SER A 208 -16.08 -7.62 2.47
C SER A 208 -16.09 -6.56 1.37
N LEU A 209 -15.42 -5.42 1.58
CA LEU A 209 -15.32 -4.32 0.63
C LEU A 209 -14.47 -4.71 -0.58
N ALA A 210 -13.32 -5.37 -0.37
CA ALA A 210 -12.50 -5.88 -1.46
C ALA A 210 -13.31 -6.82 -2.35
N GLY A 211 -14.08 -7.75 -1.77
CA GLY A 211 -15.01 -8.61 -2.50
C GLY A 211 -16.09 -7.82 -3.25
N ARG A 212 -16.75 -6.86 -2.59
CA ARG A 212 -17.80 -6.01 -3.20
C ARG A 212 -17.31 -5.24 -4.42
N PHE A 213 -16.10 -4.70 -4.38
CA PHE A 213 -15.53 -3.93 -5.48
C PHE A 213 -14.72 -4.79 -6.46
N GLY A 214 -14.57 -6.09 -6.19
CA GLY A 214 -13.76 -7.01 -7.00
C GLY A 214 -12.27 -6.69 -6.96
N LEU A 215 -11.77 -6.13 -5.86
CA LEU A 215 -10.35 -5.85 -5.66
C LEU A 215 -9.67 -7.08 -5.03
N PRO A 216 -8.50 -7.51 -5.55
CA PRO A 216 -7.77 -8.62 -4.95
C PRO A 216 -7.26 -8.25 -3.56
N VAL A 217 -7.71 -8.96 -2.53
CA VAL A 217 -7.20 -8.83 -1.16
C VAL A 217 -5.93 -9.68 -0.99
N VAL A 218 -5.05 -9.29 -0.07
CA VAL A 218 -3.92 -10.13 0.38
C VAL A 218 -4.43 -11.48 0.90
N GLY A 219 -3.61 -12.54 0.80
CA GLY A 219 -3.92 -13.81 1.46
C GLY A 219 -4.07 -13.59 2.97
N TRP A 220 -5.05 -14.24 3.58
CA TRP A 220 -5.37 -14.06 4.99
C TRP A 220 -5.89 -15.34 5.64
N HIS A 221 -5.67 -15.45 6.94
CA HIS A 221 -6.23 -16.49 7.78
C HIS A 221 -6.68 -15.91 9.11
N ARG A 222 -7.90 -16.27 9.53
CA ARG A 222 -8.38 -15.98 10.87
C ARG A 222 -7.79 -16.99 11.86
N VAL A 223 -7.31 -16.48 12.98
CA VAL A 223 -6.75 -17.28 14.06
C VAL A 223 -7.51 -16.89 15.33
N ASP A 224 -8.34 -17.79 15.83
CA ASP A 224 -9.19 -17.50 16.99
C ASP A 224 -8.40 -17.33 18.29
N ARG A 225 -7.19 -17.92 18.34
CA ARG A 225 -6.24 -17.81 19.45
C ARG A 225 -4.82 -17.77 18.89
N ALA A 226 -4.18 -16.61 18.96
CA ALA A 226 -2.84 -16.44 18.43
C ALA A 226 -1.78 -17.02 19.38
N ASP A 227 -1.15 -18.13 18.98
CA ASP A 227 0.03 -18.69 19.63
C ASP A 227 1.29 -18.51 18.75
N ALA A 228 2.37 -17.99 19.34
CA ALA A 228 3.59 -17.67 18.60
C ALA A 228 4.24 -18.92 17.97
N ALA A 229 4.22 -20.06 18.67
CA ALA A 229 4.85 -21.28 18.21
C ALA A 229 4.05 -21.93 17.07
N ASP A 230 2.72 -21.96 17.17
CA ASP A 230 1.82 -22.44 16.11
C ASP A 230 1.96 -21.58 14.84
N LEU A 231 1.85 -20.25 14.98
CA LEU A 231 2.00 -19.33 13.84
C LEU A 231 3.38 -19.47 13.17
N TRP A 232 4.43 -19.63 13.96
CA TRP A 232 5.79 -19.86 13.44
C TRP A 232 5.92 -21.21 12.73
N ALA A 233 5.31 -22.27 13.27
CA ALA A 233 5.30 -23.58 12.64
C ALA A 233 4.58 -23.55 11.28
N ARG A 234 3.43 -22.86 11.19
CA ARG A 234 2.70 -22.66 9.94
C ARG A 234 3.51 -21.90 8.89
N LEU A 235 4.18 -20.80 9.29
CA LEU A 235 5.04 -20.05 8.37
C LEU A 235 6.21 -20.89 7.86
N ARG A 236 6.85 -21.71 8.72
CA ARG A 236 7.91 -22.63 8.26
C ARG A 236 7.38 -23.68 7.30
N GLY A 237 6.17 -24.19 7.55
CA GLY A 237 5.50 -25.12 6.62
C GLY A 237 5.22 -24.47 5.26
N ALA A 238 4.73 -23.24 5.26
CA ALA A 238 4.46 -22.48 4.04
C ALA A 238 5.75 -22.12 3.28
N ALA A 239 6.85 -21.80 3.96
CA ALA A 239 8.14 -21.53 3.31
C ALA A 239 8.72 -22.75 2.56
N GLY A 240 8.29 -23.96 2.92
CA GLY A 240 8.62 -25.20 2.19
C GLY A 240 7.75 -25.44 0.95
N GLN A 241 6.68 -24.67 0.77
CA GLN A 241 5.81 -24.71 -0.40
C GLN A 241 6.27 -23.62 -1.37
N THR A 242 6.99 -24.00 -2.40
CA THR A 242 7.40 -23.07 -3.46
C THR A 242 6.13 -22.60 -4.18
N TYR A 243 5.89 -21.29 -4.22
CA TYR A 243 4.86 -20.72 -5.09
C TYR A 243 5.25 -21.02 -6.54
N ALA A 244 4.51 -21.94 -7.17
CA ALA A 244 4.66 -22.33 -8.57
C ALA A 244 3.88 -21.38 -9.48
#